data_AF-A0A951DJ97-F1
#
_entry.id   AF-A0A951DJ97-F1
#
_cell.length_a   1.000
_cell.length_b   1.000
_cell.length_c   1.000
_cell.angle_alpha   90.00
_cell.angle_beta   90.00
_cell.angle_gamma   90.00
#
_symmetry.space_group_name_H-M   'P 1'
#
loop_
_entity.id
_entity.type
_entity.pdbx_description
1 polymer ?
#
loop_
_entity_poly.entity_id
_entity_poly.type
_entity_poly.pdbx_seq_one_letter_code
_entity_poly.pdbx_strand_id
1 'polypeptide(L)'
;MTKNDWHEAVQAVSDAELASLGEPPTDEEVLAFSRGELTGVAEARVREYLVHVPELLDALTAPFPPEDAPSVLTDAEVAGDWKRIRAPIKPARPWYIRKGWAIAASVTALALGGLLMESHQTNRRLEHELAEPRTNLDNRLLLPDGERGLGEDRAATLPGGNADFVFAAALINAPRYDAYAVALLDLATTPSRLLYSANGLRRHTDNTLTIFVPRAFLPAGRYRLVIYGLQESRRDVLATYTLRVPRN
;
A
#
# COMPACT_ATOMS: atom_id res chain seq x y z
N MET A 1 -11.47 -24.92 27.62
CA MET A 1 -11.95 -24.32 26.35
C MET A 1 -13.46 -24.30 26.39
N THR A 2 -14.03 -23.11 26.54
CA THR A 2 -15.48 -22.87 26.55
C THR A 2 -15.99 -22.66 25.11
N LYS A 3 -17.31 -22.66 24.92
CA LYS A 3 -17.93 -22.30 23.64
C LYS A 3 -17.54 -20.87 23.19
N ASN A 4 -17.29 -19.97 24.15
CA ASN A 4 -16.86 -18.62 23.87
C ASN A 4 -15.44 -18.59 23.32
N ASP A 5 -14.52 -19.35 23.93
CA ASP A 5 -13.12 -19.46 23.48
C ASP A 5 -13.03 -19.96 22.03
N TRP A 6 -13.93 -20.88 21.63
CA TRP A 6 -14.03 -21.36 20.25
C TRP A 6 -14.51 -20.28 19.28
N HIS A 7 -15.54 -19.51 19.65
CA HIS A 7 -16.02 -18.40 18.81
C HIS A 7 -14.95 -17.32 18.66
N GLU A 8 -14.27 -16.95 19.75
CA GLU A 8 -13.17 -15.99 19.71
C GLU A 8 -12.01 -16.48 18.84
N ALA A 9 -11.64 -17.77 18.93
CA ALA A 9 -10.59 -18.34 18.09
C ALA A 9 -10.97 -18.34 16.60
N VAL A 10 -12.22 -18.69 16.26
CA VAL A 10 -12.72 -18.66 14.87
C VAL A 10 -12.78 -17.23 14.33
N GLN A 11 -13.23 -16.29 15.15
CA GLN A 11 -13.25 -14.86 14.81
C GLN A 11 -11.83 -14.36 14.56
N ALA A 12 -10.87 -14.68 15.43
CA ALA A 12 -9.49 -14.24 15.29
C ALA A 12 -8.80 -14.81 14.03
N VAL A 13 -9.09 -16.05 13.64
CA VAL A 13 -8.60 -16.62 12.39
C VAL A 13 -9.22 -15.89 11.19
N SER A 14 -10.53 -15.66 11.22
CA SER A 14 -11.24 -14.95 10.16
C SER A 14 -10.73 -13.52 9.99
N ASP A 15 -10.52 -12.79 11.10
CA ASP A 15 -10.00 -11.42 11.08
C ASP A 15 -8.56 -11.36 10.56
N ALA A 16 -7.71 -12.34 10.91
CA ALA A 16 -6.34 -12.42 10.44
C ALA A 16 -6.26 -12.75 8.94
N GLU A 17 -7.14 -13.63 8.45
CA GLU A 17 -7.29 -13.94 7.03
C GLU A 17 -7.80 -12.70 6.28
N LEU A 18 -8.83 -12.02 6.79
CA LEU A 18 -9.37 -10.80 6.18
C LEU A 18 -8.30 -9.69 6.06
N ALA A 19 -7.48 -9.52 7.11
CA ALA A 19 -6.39 -8.56 7.12
C ALA A 19 -5.30 -8.88 6.06
N SER A 20 -5.15 -10.16 5.70
CA SER A 20 -4.20 -10.59 4.67
C SER A 20 -4.68 -10.32 3.24
N LEU A 21 -5.99 -10.20 3.02
CA LEU A 21 -6.62 -9.94 1.71
C LEU A 21 -6.47 -8.47 1.24
N GLY A 22 -6.04 -7.58 2.13
CA GLY A 22 -5.82 -6.16 1.85
C GLY A 22 -7.06 -5.31 2.07
N GLU A 23 -7.19 -4.23 1.30
CA GLU A 23 -8.33 -3.31 1.42
C GLU A 23 -9.64 -4.00 0.99
N PRO A 24 -10.75 -3.75 1.72
CA PRO A 24 -12.06 -4.26 1.33
C PRO A 24 -12.42 -3.78 -0.09
N PRO A 25 -13.12 -4.61 -0.88
CA PRO A 25 -13.54 -4.23 -2.21
C PRO A 25 -14.50 -3.04 -2.14
N THR A 26 -14.40 -2.14 -3.10
CA THR A 26 -15.31 -0.98 -3.16
C THR A 26 -16.69 -1.39 -3.67
N ASP A 27 -17.71 -0.58 -3.39
CA ASP A 27 -19.08 -0.81 -3.88
C ASP A 27 -19.13 -0.99 -5.41
N GLU A 28 -18.33 -0.21 -6.15
CA GLU A 28 -18.23 -0.30 -7.60
C GLU A 28 -17.61 -1.63 -8.07
N GLU A 29 -16.58 -2.13 -7.37
CA GLU A 29 -15.97 -3.43 -7.66
C GLU A 29 -16.93 -4.58 -7.37
N VAL A 30 -17.63 -4.53 -6.25
CA VAL A 30 -18.62 -5.54 -5.89
C VAL A 30 -19.75 -5.58 -6.93
N LEU A 31 -20.23 -4.42 -7.37
CA LEU A 31 -21.22 -4.31 -8.44
C LEU A 31 -20.70 -4.81 -9.79
N ALA A 32 -19.48 -4.44 -10.19
CA ALA A 32 -18.87 -4.91 -11.43
C ALA A 32 -18.62 -6.44 -11.42
N PHE A 33 -18.30 -7.02 -10.26
CA PHE A 33 -18.22 -8.47 -10.07
C PHE A 33 -19.58 -9.12 -10.30
N SER A 34 -20.66 -8.58 -9.71
CA SER A 34 -22.01 -9.12 -9.89
C SER A 34 -22.50 -9.09 -11.35
N ARG A 35 -22.02 -8.13 -12.16
CA ARG A 35 -22.32 -8.03 -13.59
C ARG A 35 -21.40 -8.87 -14.49
N GLY A 36 -20.38 -9.54 -13.92
CA GLY A 36 -19.37 -10.27 -14.70
C GLY A 36 -18.43 -9.37 -15.52
N GLU A 37 -18.32 -8.09 -15.15
CA GLU A 37 -17.43 -7.11 -15.81
C GLU A 37 -16.01 -7.15 -15.26
N LEU A 38 -15.85 -7.72 -14.07
CA LEU A 38 -14.57 -7.85 -13.39
C LEU A 38 -13.82 -9.08 -13.89
N THR A 39 -12.53 -8.91 -14.21
CA THR A 39 -11.67 -10.00 -14.71
C THR A 39 -10.31 -10.03 -14.01
N GLY A 40 -9.70 -11.22 -13.98
CA GLY A 40 -8.31 -11.39 -13.55
C GLY A 40 -8.14 -11.22 -12.03
N VAL A 41 -7.13 -10.45 -11.62
CA VAL A 41 -6.70 -10.35 -10.21
C VAL A 41 -7.78 -9.72 -9.33
N ALA A 42 -8.47 -8.70 -9.83
CA ALA A 42 -9.49 -8.02 -9.05
C ALA A 42 -10.74 -8.90 -8.86
N GLU A 43 -11.08 -9.74 -9.85
CA GLU A 43 -12.18 -10.70 -9.73
C GLU A 43 -11.87 -11.78 -8.68
N ALA A 44 -10.65 -12.31 -8.72
CA ALA A 44 -10.18 -13.28 -7.74
C ALA A 44 -10.20 -12.71 -6.32
N ARG A 45 -9.75 -11.45 -6.14
CA ARG A 45 -9.78 -10.76 -4.85
C ARG A 45 -11.19 -10.59 -4.31
N VAL A 46 -12.13 -10.08 -5.13
CA VAL A 46 -13.53 -9.90 -4.70
C VAL A 46 -14.15 -11.25 -4.35
N ARG A 47 -13.90 -12.29 -5.16
CA ARG A 47 -14.39 -13.64 -4.89
C ARG A 47 -13.86 -14.19 -3.56
N GLU A 48 -12.58 -14.02 -3.27
CA GLU A 48 -11.97 -14.44 -2.01
C GLU A 48 -12.58 -13.67 -0.83
N TYR A 49 -12.77 -12.36 -0.97
CA TYR A 49 -13.44 -11.54 0.06
C TYR A 49 -14.87 -12.01 0.36
N LEU A 50 -15.63 -12.39 -0.66
CA LEU A 50 -17.00 -12.90 -0.51
C LEU A 50 -17.07 -14.25 0.23
N VAL A 51 -15.99 -15.04 0.25
CA VAL A 51 -15.94 -16.28 1.04
C VAL A 51 -15.85 -15.99 2.54
N HIS A 52 -15.13 -14.93 2.92
CA HIS A 52 -14.94 -14.56 4.32
C HIS A 52 -16.05 -13.65 4.87
N VAL A 53 -16.79 -12.97 4.01
CA VAL A 53 -17.90 -12.06 4.39
C VAL A 53 -19.22 -12.54 3.79
N PRO A 54 -19.87 -13.56 4.38
CA PRO A 54 -21.10 -14.15 3.83
C PRO A 54 -22.26 -13.14 3.74
N GLU A 55 -22.28 -12.14 4.62
CA GLU A 55 -23.28 -11.07 4.63
C GLU A 55 -23.27 -10.26 3.32
N LEU A 56 -22.10 -10.09 2.71
CA LEU A 56 -21.96 -9.38 1.44
C LEU A 56 -22.49 -10.23 0.27
N LEU A 57 -22.27 -11.55 0.33
CA LEU A 57 -22.82 -12.50 -0.63
C LEU A 57 -24.35 -12.58 -0.53
N ASP A 58 -24.88 -12.58 0.69
CA ASP A 58 -26.33 -12.54 0.94
C ASP A 58 -26.92 -11.25 0.36
N ALA A 59 -26.27 -10.10 0.56
CA ALA A 59 -26.70 -8.83 -0.02
C ALA A 59 -26.69 -8.83 -1.57
N LEU A 60 -25.73 -9.51 -2.20
CA LEU A 60 -25.63 -9.60 -3.67
C LEU A 60 -26.63 -10.58 -4.30
N THR A 61 -26.99 -11.62 -3.55
CA THR A 61 -27.86 -12.69 -4.05
C THR A 61 -29.32 -12.49 -3.64
N ALA A 62 -29.59 -11.62 -2.67
CA ALA A 62 -30.94 -11.23 -2.31
C ALA A 62 -31.65 -10.62 -3.53
N PRO A 63 -32.83 -11.14 -3.91
CA PRO A 63 -33.60 -10.52 -4.98
C PRO A 63 -33.92 -9.08 -4.59
N PHE A 64 -33.67 -8.14 -5.50
CA PHE A 64 -34.11 -6.76 -5.29
C PHE A 64 -35.63 -6.78 -5.06
N PRO A 65 -36.12 -6.11 -4.00
CA PRO A 65 -37.55 -5.99 -3.81
C PRO A 65 -38.17 -5.34 -5.06
N PRO A 66 -39.36 -5.77 -5.52
CA PRO A 66 -40.01 -5.16 -6.67
C PRO A 66 -40.20 -3.65 -6.44
N GLU A 67 -40.21 -2.84 -7.50
CA GLU A 67 -40.36 -1.37 -7.39
C GLU A 67 -41.65 -0.97 -6.65
N ASP A 68 -42.67 -1.82 -6.70
CA ASP A 68 -43.96 -1.64 -6.02
C ASP A 68 -44.01 -2.28 -4.62
N ALA A 69 -42.90 -2.86 -4.14
CA ALA A 69 -42.83 -3.35 -2.78
C ALA A 69 -43.07 -2.16 -1.84
N PRO A 70 -43.98 -2.27 -0.86
CA PRO A 70 -44.07 -1.26 0.18
C PRO A 70 -42.67 -1.08 0.76
N SER A 71 -42.23 0.17 0.95
CA SER A 71 -40.90 0.45 1.48
C SER A 71 -40.65 -0.46 2.67
N VAL A 72 -39.54 -1.20 2.63
CA VAL A 72 -39.23 -2.27 3.58
C VAL A 72 -39.30 -1.78 5.04
N LEU A 73 -39.19 -0.48 5.25
CA LEU A 73 -39.50 0.19 6.49
C LEU A 73 -40.63 1.19 6.27
N THR A 74 -41.66 1.11 7.10
CA THR A 74 -42.66 2.17 7.21
C THR A 74 -42.04 3.42 7.84
N ASP A 75 -42.59 4.61 7.57
CA ASP A 75 -42.12 5.87 8.19
C ASP A 75 -42.08 5.78 9.74
N ALA A 76 -42.99 4.99 10.32
CA ALA A 76 -43.04 4.74 11.75
C ALA A 76 -41.85 3.90 12.26
N GLU A 77 -41.43 2.89 11.49
CA GLU A 77 -40.26 2.06 11.81
C GLU A 77 -38.96 2.85 11.64
N VAL A 78 -38.84 3.63 10.56
CA VAL A 78 -37.68 4.52 10.35
C VAL A 78 -37.55 5.51 11.50
N ALA A 79 -38.65 6.16 11.92
CA ALA A 79 -38.64 7.06 13.06
C ALA A 79 -38.28 6.35 14.38
N GLY A 80 -38.72 5.09 14.54
CA GLY A 80 -38.41 4.25 15.70
C GLY A 80 -36.93 3.88 15.78
N ASP A 81 -36.35 3.43 14.67
CA ASP A 81 -34.94 3.06 14.58
C ASP A 81 -34.04 4.29 14.69
N TRP A 82 -34.42 5.40 14.06
CA TRP A 82 -33.72 6.67 14.21
C TRP A 82 -33.72 7.14 15.67
N LYS A 83 -34.81 6.91 16.40
CA LYS A 83 -34.90 7.20 17.84
C LYS A 83 -34.06 6.23 18.68
N ARG A 84 -33.86 4.96 18.28
CA ARG A 84 -32.92 4.04 18.94
C ARG A 84 -31.47 4.45 18.71
N ILE A 85 -31.10 4.83 17.49
CA ILE A 85 -29.76 5.31 17.15
C ILE A 85 -29.44 6.62 17.90
N ARG A 86 -30.43 7.53 17.97
CA ARG A 86 -30.32 8.77 18.75
C ARG A 86 -30.53 8.60 20.25
N ALA A 87 -30.97 7.43 20.72
CA ALA A 87 -31.11 7.22 22.15
C ALA A 87 -29.71 7.37 22.74
N PRO A 88 -29.49 8.37 23.61
CA PRO A 88 -28.18 8.57 24.19
C PRO A 88 -27.80 7.26 24.86
N ILE A 89 -26.67 6.69 24.44
CA ILE A 89 -26.08 5.50 25.06
C ILE A 89 -26.07 5.80 26.55
N LYS A 90 -26.96 5.15 27.31
CA LYS A 90 -27.05 5.40 28.75
C LYS A 90 -25.67 5.03 29.27
N PRO A 91 -24.89 5.98 29.81
CA PRO A 91 -23.57 5.64 30.34
C PRO A 91 -23.82 4.59 31.43
N ALA A 92 -23.34 3.38 31.20
CA ALA A 92 -23.38 2.32 32.20
C ALA A 92 -22.70 2.90 33.44
N ARG A 93 -23.46 3.15 34.51
CA ARG A 93 -22.99 3.85 35.71
C ARG A 93 -21.74 3.16 36.26
N PRO A 94 -20.53 3.74 36.12
CA PRO A 94 -19.35 3.20 36.76
C PRO A 94 -19.10 4.08 37.97
N TRP A 95 -19.71 3.74 39.11
CA TRP A 95 -19.52 4.51 40.35
C TRP A 95 -18.01 4.63 40.68
N TYR A 96 -17.18 3.66 40.29
CA TYR A 96 -15.77 3.61 40.70
C TYR A 96 -14.72 4.12 39.70
N ILE A 97 -15.06 4.58 38.48
CA ILE A 97 -14.03 4.86 37.42
C ILE A 97 -13.93 6.35 37.04
N ARG A 98 -14.50 7.26 37.81
CA ARG A 98 -14.74 8.65 37.37
C ARG A 98 -13.53 9.61 37.43
N LYS A 99 -12.34 9.19 37.88
CA LYS A 99 -11.14 10.07 37.93
C LYS A 99 -9.97 9.65 37.02
N GLY A 100 -9.97 8.44 36.47
CA GLY A 100 -8.85 7.97 35.61
C GLY A 100 -9.04 8.24 34.11
N TRP A 101 -10.25 8.09 33.59
CA TRP A 101 -10.49 8.09 32.13
C TRP A 101 -10.50 9.46 31.46
N ALA A 102 -10.76 10.54 32.20
CA ALA A 102 -10.68 11.89 31.64
C ALA A 102 -9.25 12.26 31.20
N ILE A 103 -8.23 11.65 31.84
CA ILE A 103 -6.82 11.84 31.46
C ILE A 103 -6.48 10.94 30.27
N ALA A 104 -6.95 9.68 30.25
CA ALA A 104 -6.66 8.77 29.13
C ALA A 104 -7.31 9.19 27.81
N ALA A 105 -8.55 9.68 27.83
CA ALA A 105 -9.25 10.12 26.63
C ALA A 105 -8.64 11.40 26.02
N SER A 106 -8.17 12.32 26.85
CA SER A 106 -7.55 13.56 26.37
C SER A 106 -6.19 13.31 25.74
N VAL A 107 -5.36 12.41 26.30
CA VAL A 107 -4.08 12.01 25.69
C VAL A 107 -4.31 11.32 24.33
N THR A 108 -5.30 10.44 24.24
CA THR A 108 -5.60 9.72 22.98
C THR A 108 -6.10 10.67 21.89
N ALA A 109 -7.01 11.59 22.24
CA ALA A 109 -7.52 12.58 21.29
C ALA A 109 -6.42 13.54 20.81
N LEU A 110 -5.48 13.94 21.67
CA LEU A 110 -4.33 14.75 21.29
C LEU A 110 -3.35 13.97 20.38
N ALA A 111 -3.11 12.69 20.66
CA ALA A 111 -2.27 11.85 19.82
C ALA A 111 -2.87 11.65 18.42
N LEU A 112 -4.16 11.32 18.33
CA LEU A 112 -4.88 11.16 17.05
C LEU A 112 -4.99 12.49 16.30
N GLY A 113 -5.29 13.59 17.01
CA GLY A 113 -5.32 14.93 16.42
C GLY A 113 -3.96 15.36 15.88
N GLY A 114 -2.87 15.06 16.60
CA GLY A 114 -1.50 15.31 16.15
C GLY A 114 -1.15 14.51 14.89
N LEU A 115 -1.48 13.22 14.85
CA LEU A 115 -1.26 12.36 13.68
C LEU A 115 -2.06 12.82 12.46
N LEU A 116 -3.33 13.21 12.64
CA LEU A 116 -4.16 13.73 11.55
C LEU A 116 -3.64 15.09 11.04
N MET A 117 -3.17 15.95 11.93
CA MET A 117 -2.58 17.24 11.56
C MET A 117 -1.28 17.04 10.78
N GLU A 118 -0.42 16.12 11.23
CA GLU A 118 0.82 15.76 10.54
C GLU A 118 0.54 15.18 9.15
N SER A 119 -0.43 14.27 9.05
CA SER A 119 -0.89 13.69 7.78
C SER A 119 -1.43 14.75 6.82
N HIS A 120 -2.27 15.67 7.30
CA HIS A 120 -2.78 16.78 6.48
C HIS A 120 -1.67 17.72 6.02
N GLN A 121 -0.66 17.97 6.86
CA GLN A 121 0.48 18.79 6.45
C GLN A 121 1.35 18.08 5.41
N THR A 122 1.56 16.76 5.54
CA THR A 122 2.27 15.98 4.53
C THR A 122 1.51 15.97 3.21
N ASN A 123 0.20 15.75 3.24
CA ASN A 123 -0.65 15.77 2.04
C ASN A 123 -0.68 17.14 1.38
N ARG A 124 -0.83 18.25 2.14
CA ARG A 124 -0.78 19.59 1.54
C ARG A 124 0.58 19.90 0.94
N ARG A 125 1.66 19.44 1.56
CA ARG A 125 3.01 19.59 1.01
C ARG A 125 3.16 18.79 -0.28
N LEU A 126 2.69 17.55 -0.32
CA LEU A 126 2.67 16.72 -1.52
C LEU A 126 1.79 17.33 -2.62
N GLU A 127 0.60 17.85 -2.29
CA GLU A 127 -0.28 18.53 -3.24
C GLU A 127 0.39 19.78 -3.83
N HIS A 128 1.10 20.57 -3.02
CA HIS A 128 1.85 21.72 -3.52
C HIS A 128 3.04 21.27 -4.41
N GLU A 129 3.78 20.25 -3.98
CA GLU A 129 4.90 19.67 -4.72
C GLU A 129 4.47 18.90 -6.00
N LEU A 130 3.20 18.50 -6.10
CA LEU A 130 2.58 17.89 -7.29
C LEU A 130 1.92 18.94 -8.20
N ALA A 131 1.43 20.04 -7.64
CA ALA A 131 0.84 21.15 -8.38
C ALA A 131 1.90 21.96 -9.14
N GLU A 132 3.16 21.90 -8.72
CA GLU A 132 4.27 22.36 -9.56
C GLU A 132 4.47 21.37 -10.71
N PRO A 133 4.26 21.77 -11.98
CA PRO A 133 4.50 20.90 -13.11
C PRO A 133 5.98 20.50 -13.14
N ARG A 134 6.26 19.27 -12.67
CA ARG A 134 7.60 18.67 -12.66
C ARG A 134 8.02 18.39 -14.10
N THR A 135 8.51 19.43 -14.77
CA THR A 135 8.82 19.45 -16.20
C THR A 135 10.10 18.68 -16.56
N ASN A 136 10.84 18.15 -15.57
CA ASN A 136 12.11 17.46 -15.81
C ASN A 136 12.26 16.24 -14.89
N LEU A 137 11.44 15.20 -15.08
CA LEU A 137 11.84 13.85 -14.64
C LEU A 137 12.94 13.38 -15.59
N ASP A 138 14.19 13.34 -15.12
CA ASP A 138 15.31 12.82 -15.92
C ASP A 138 15.19 11.29 -15.96
N ASN A 139 14.51 10.80 -17.00
CA ASN A 139 14.39 9.37 -17.27
C ASN A 139 15.74 8.83 -17.74
N ARG A 140 16.40 8.06 -16.87
CA ARG A 140 17.71 7.47 -17.17
C ARG A 140 17.61 5.98 -17.37
N LEU A 141 17.99 5.54 -18.57
CA LEU A 141 18.20 4.12 -18.86
C LEU A 141 19.46 3.64 -18.13
N LEU A 142 19.32 2.64 -17.26
CA LEU A 142 20.44 1.99 -16.59
C LEU A 142 20.75 0.66 -17.26
N LEU A 143 22.05 0.39 -17.49
CA LEU A 143 22.55 -0.86 -18.04
C LEU A 143 23.28 -1.64 -16.93
N PRO A 144 23.09 -2.97 -16.85
CA PRO A 144 23.65 -3.76 -15.76
C PRO A 144 25.18 -3.77 -15.77
N ASP A 145 25.79 -3.71 -14.59
CA ASP A 145 27.20 -3.92 -14.37
C ASP A 145 27.55 -5.38 -14.78
N GLY A 146 28.64 -5.59 -15.54
CA GLY A 146 29.19 -6.93 -15.77
C GLY A 146 29.12 -7.49 -17.20
N GLU A 147 28.68 -6.73 -18.21
CA GLU A 147 28.94 -7.13 -19.59
C GLU A 147 30.46 -7.08 -19.86
N ARG A 148 31.03 -8.24 -20.22
CA ARG A 148 32.47 -8.52 -20.29
C ARG A 148 33.25 -7.45 -21.05
N GLY A 149 34.30 -6.93 -20.42
CA GLY A 149 35.45 -6.30 -21.09
C GLY A 149 35.77 -4.85 -20.70
N LEU A 150 34.95 -4.21 -19.87
CA LEU A 150 35.14 -2.81 -19.46
C LEU A 150 35.00 -2.72 -17.93
N GLY A 151 36.06 -2.29 -17.25
CA GLY A 151 36.20 -2.35 -15.78
C GLY A 151 35.18 -1.52 -14.99
N GLU A 152 35.33 -1.53 -13.66
CA GLU A 152 34.44 -0.93 -12.63
C GLU A 152 34.11 0.58 -12.78
N ASP A 153 34.60 1.25 -13.82
CA ASP A 153 34.56 2.71 -13.98
C ASP A 153 33.32 3.23 -14.73
N ARG A 154 32.36 2.36 -15.06
CA ARG A 154 31.14 2.73 -15.80
C ARG A 154 29.95 3.16 -14.93
N ALA A 155 30.22 3.70 -13.75
CA ALA A 155 29.17 4.22 -12.88
C ALA A 155 28.32 5.27 -13.63
N ALA A 156 27.01 5.04 -13.73
CA ALA A 156 26.11 5.99 -14.36
C ALA A 156 26.14 7.30 -13.54
N THR A 157 26.60 8.38 -14.16
CA THR A 157 26.71 9.68 -13.49
C THR A 157 25.34 10.36 -13.53
N LEU A 158 24.76 10.53 -12.35
CA LEU A 158 23.49 11.23 -12.18
C LEU A 158 23.76 12.74 -12.18
N PRO A 159 22.87 13.57 -12.76
CA PRO A 159 23.02 15.01 -12.64
C PRO A 159 22.93 15.42 -11.17
N GLY A 160 23.73 16.41 -10.78
CA GLY A 160 23.76 16.89 -9.40
C GLY A 160 22.55 17.73 -8.98
N GLY A 161 21.61 18.03 -9.88
CA GLY A 161 20.45 18.89 -9.64
C GLY A 161 19.49 18.39 -8.55
N ASN A 162 18.45 19.18 -8.27
CA ASN A 162 17.43 18.89 -7.24
C ASN A 162 16.26 18.04 -7.76
N ALA A 163 16.38 17.42 -8.94
CA ALA A 163 15.31 16.60 -9.50
C ALA A 163 15.28 15.21 -8.86
N ASP A 164 14.08 14.69 -8.65
CA ASP A 164 13.88 13.27 -8.36
C ASP A 164 14.29 12.41 -9.56
N PHE A 165 14.73 11.19 -9.30
CA PHE A 165 15.23 10.30 -10.35
C PHE A 165 14.21 9.23 -10.69
N VAL A 166 14.01 9.01 -11.99
CA VAL A 166 13.28 7.87 -12.54
C VAL A 166 14.27 7.04 -13.35
N PHE A 167 14.58 5.86 -12.83
CA PHE A 167 15.46 4.92 -13.52
C PHE A 167 14.63 3.93 -14.33
N ALA A 168 14.96 3.77 -15.60
CA ALA A 168 14.52 2.66 -16.41
C ALA A 168 15.65 1.62 -16.41
N ALA A 169 15.59 0.62 -15.54
CA ALA A 169 16.64 -0.39 -15.42
C ALA A 169 16.41 -1.53 -16.42
N ALA A 170 17.32 -1.69 -17.39
CA ALA A 170 17.22 -2.74 -18.40
C ALA A 170 17.65 -4.09 -17.82
N LEU A 171 16.78 -5.10 -17.90
CA LEU A 171 17.05 -6.47 -17.45
C LEU A 171 17.46 -7.36 -18.64
N ILE A 172 18.68 -7.15 -19.15
CA ILE A 172 19.17 -7.87 -20.34
C ILE A 172 19.40 -9.35 -20.00
N ASN A 173 18.78 -10.25 -20.77
CA ASN A 173 18.87 -11.71 -20.60
C ASN A 173 18.47 -12.24 -19.20
N ALA A 174 17.79 -11.44 -18.37
CA ALA A 174 17.36 -11.88 -17.05
C ALA A 174 16.05 -12.70 -17.14
N PRO A 175 15.91 -13.77 -16.33
CA PRO A 175 14.67 -14.53 -16.23
C PRO A 175 13.49 -13.65 -15.80
N ARG A 176 12.27 -14.10 -16.14
CA ARG A 176 11.04 -13.41 -15.75
C ARG A 176 10.55 -13.94 -14.40
N TYR A 177 10.17 -13.02 -13.52
CA TYR A 177 9.63 -13.27 -12.19
C TYR A 177 8.26 -12.61 -12.06
N ASP A 178 7.44 -13.10 -11.13
CA ASP A 178 6.10 -12.56 -10.87
C ASP A 178 6.15 -11.18 -10.21
N ALA A 179 7.16 -10.97 -9.36
CA ALA A 179 7.43 -9.70 -8.71
C ALA A 179 8.94 -9.42 -8.64
N TYR A 180 9.27 -8.14 -8.52
CA TYR A 180 10.64 -7.67 -8.40
C TYR A 180 10.81 -6.82 -7.15
N ALA A 181 12.01 -6.84 -6.58
CA ALA A 181 12.44 -5.95 -5.51
C ALA A 181 13.71 -5.22 -5.90
N VAL A 182 13.91 -4.04 -5.33
CA VAL A 182 15.10 -3.22 -5.53
C VAL A 182 15.68 -2.83 -4.18
N ALA A 183 17.00 -2.77 -4.10
CA ALA A 183 17.72 -2.22 -2.96
C ALA A 183 18.78 -1.22 -3.47
N LEU A 184 18.82 -0.05 -2.86
CA LEU A 184 19.84 0.96 -3.10
C LEU A 184 20.77 1.04 -1.90
N LEU A 185 22.05 0.76 -2.15
CA LEU A 185 23.09 0.67 -1.14
C LEU A 185 24.07 1.83 -1.28
N ASP A 186 24.43 2.46 -0.17
CA ASP A 186 25.55 3.39 -0.05
C ASP A 186 26.86 2.62 -0.01
N LEU A 187 27.76 2.89 -0.96
CA LEU A 187 29.08 2.29 -1.02
C LEU A 187 30.14 3.08 -0.24
N ALA A 188 29.80 4.23 0.35
CA ALA A 188 30.73 5.01 1.17
C ALA A 188 30.95 4.41 2.56
N THR A 189 30.01 3.60 3.07
CA THR A 189 30.10 2.95 4.38
C THR A 189 30.51 1.48 4.24
N THR A 190 31.24 0.96 5.24
CA THR A 190 31.54 -0.47 5.37
C THR A 190 31.02 -0.99 6.72
N PRO A 191 29.99 -1.85 6.76
CA PRO A 191 29.28 -2.43 5.61
C PRO A 191 28.46 -1.39 4.84
N SER A 192 28.14 -1.70 3.58
CA SER A 192 27.27 -0.85 2.76
C SER A 192 25.91 -0.66 3.42
N ARG A 193 25.45 0.59 3.50
CA ARG A 193 24.19 0.94 4.17
C ARG A 193 23.03 0.92 3.18
N LEU A 194 21.92 0.27 3.55
CA LEU A 194 20.67 0.35 2.78
C LEU A 194 20.06 1.74 2.93
N LEU A 195 19.87 2.46 1.81
CA LEU A 195 19.26 3.79 1.78
C LEU A 195 17.80 3.76 1.34
N TYR A 196 17.48 2.87 0.40
CA TYR A 196 16.14 2.76 -0.18
C TYR A 196 15.86 1.32 -0.58
N SER A 197 14.61 0.89 -0.43
CA SER A 197 14.12 -0.41 -0.87
C SER A 197 12.68 -0.29 -1.34
N ALA A 198 12.34 -1.01 -2.42
CA ALA A 198 10.96 -1.17 -2.87
C ALA A 198 10.70 -2.61 -3.32
N ASN A 199 9.47 -3.06 -3.15
CA ASN A 199 9.02 -4.42 -3.49
C ASN A 199 7.77 -4.34 -4.37
N GLY A 200 7.35 -5.46 -4.95
CA GLY A 200 6.13 -5.52 -5.76
C GLY A 200 6.25 -4.79 -7.10
N LEU A 201 7.47 -4.49 -7.54
CA LEU A 201 7.71 -3.86 -8.83
C LEU A 201 7.37 -4.82 -9.96
N ARG A 202 6.83 -4.28 -11.06
CA ARG A 202 6.47 -5.05 -12.25
C ARG A 202 7.35 -4.65 -13.42
N ARG A 203 7.88 -5.65 -14.12
CA ARG A 203 8.65 -5.47 -15.35
C ARG A 203 7.72 -5.04 -16.49
N HIS A 204 8.13 -4.00 -17.22
CA HIS A 204 7.44 -3.54 -18.42
C HIS A 204 7.65 -4.50 -19.60
N THR A 205 6.84 -4.38 -20.64
CA THR A 205 6.91 -5.21 -21.86
C THR A 205 8.20 -5.03 -22.64
N ASP A 206 8.90 -3.91 -22.46
CA ASP A 206 10.19 -3.58 -23.06
C ASP A 206 11.38 -4.15 -22.27
N ASN A 207 11.13 -5.06 -21.33
CA ASN A 207 12.12 -5.67 -20.45
C ASN A 207 12.83 -4.69 -19.48
N THR A 208 12.25 -3.53 -19.21
CA THR A 208 12.74 -2.57 -18.21
C THR A 208 11.94 -2.59 -16.90
N LEU A 209 12.55 -2.10 -15.83
CA LEU A 209 11.88 -1.77 -14.56
C LEU A 209 11.97 -0.27 -14.32
N THR A 210 10.83 0.38 -14.10
CA THR A 210 10.79 1.79 -13.68
C THR A 210 10.92 1.88 -12.16
N ILE A 211 11.94 2.61 -11.71
CA ILE A 211 12.28 2.76 -10.30
C ILE A 211 12.34 4.26 -9.99
N PHE A 212 11.46 4.71 -9.10
CA PHE A 212 11.46 6.09 -8.61
C PHE A 212 12.30 6.20 -7.35
N VAL A 213 13.34 7.04 -7.36
CA VAL A 213 14.19 7.30 -6.20
C VAL A 213 14.18 8.78 -5.89
N PRO A 214 13.58 9.21 -4.76
CA PRO A 214 13.59 10.60 -4.36
C PRO A 214 15.02 11.12 -4.15
N ARG A 215 15.29 12.36 -4.56
CA ARG A 215 16.62 12.98 -4.46
C ARG A 215 17.19 12.95 -3.04
N ALA A 216 16.32 13.09 -2.04
CA ALA A 216 16.68 13.10 -0.62
C ALA A 216 17.41 11.81 -0.15
N PHE A 217 17.23 10.69 -0.84
CA PHE A 217 17.89 9.42 -0.52
C PHE A 217 19.26 9.25 -1.20
N LEU A 218 19.64 10.16 -2.09
CA LEU A 218 20.85 10.04 -2.91
C LEU A 218 21.76 11.26 -2.69
N PRO A 219 22.44 11.43 -1.54
CA PRO A 219 23.44 12.49 -1.41
C PRO A 219 24.58 12.36 -2.45
N ALA A 220 25.53 13.30 -2.50
CA ALA A 220 26.70 13.13 -3.36
C ALA A 220 27.53 11.91 -2.91
N GLY A 221 27.80 10.96 -3.80
CA GLY A 221 28.38 9.68 -3.41
C GLY A 221 28.37 8.61 -4.52
N ARG A 222 28.78 7.39 -4.14
CA ARG A 222 28.69 6.19 -5.00
C ARG A 222 27.66 5.24 -4.40
N TYR A 223 26.78 4.73 -5.25
CA TYR A 223 25.70 3.86 -4.86
C TYR A 223 25.67 2.61 -5.71
N ARG A 224 25.06 1.56 -5.16
CA ARG A 224 24.76 0.33 -5.87
C ARG A 224 23.27 0.07 -5.82
N LEU A 225 22.63 0.05 -6.97
CA LEU A 225 21.26 -0.40 -7.12
C LEU A 225 21.29 -1.89 -7.47
N VAL A 226 20.67 -2.73 -6.65
CA VAL A 226 20.56 -4.17 -6.86
C VAL A 226 19.11 -4.51 -7.14
N ILE A 227 18.85 -5.24 -8.22
CA ILE A 227 17.53 -5.74 -8.58
C ILE A 227 17.46 -7.22 -8.28
N TYR A 228 16.38 -7.60 -7.59
CA TYR A 228 16.07 -8.97 -7.24
C TYR A 228 14.80 -9.43 -7.96
N GLY A 229 14.81 -10.67 -8.45
CA GLY A 229 13.62 -11.41 -8.82
C GLY A 229 13.03 -12.09 -7.58
N LEU A 230 11.71 -12.02 -7.42
CA LEU A 230 10.99 -12.68 -6.34
C LEU A 230 10.22 -13.86 -6.90
N GLN A 231 10.50 -15.06 -6.38
CA GLN A 231 9.72 -16.27 -6.66
C GLN A 231 9.46 -16.98 -5.34
N GLU A 232 8.17 -17.16 -5.00
CA GLU A 232 7.73 -17.72 -3.73
C GLU A 232 8.34 -16.98 -2.53
N SER A 233 9.40 -17.54 -1.93
CA SER A 233 10.15 -16.97 -0.80
C SER A 233 11.63 -16.74 -1.11
N ARG A 234 12.06 -16.92 -2.35
CA ARG A 234 13.46 -16.74 -2.78
C ARG A 234 13.66 -15.38 -3.42
N ARG A 235 14.85 -14.82 -3.19
CA ARG A 235 15.34 -13.58 -3.81
C ARG A 235 16.59 -13.89 -4.62
N ASP A 236 16.49 -13.77 -5.93
CA ASP A 236 17.62 -13.97 -6.83
C ASP A 236 18.13 -12.62 -7.33
N VAL A 237 19.44 -12.36 -7.24
CA VAL A 237 20.04 -11.15 -7.80
C VAL A 237 20.05 -11.26 -9.32
N LEU A 238 19.39 -10.33 -10.00
CA LEU A 238 19.29 -10.33 -11.47
C LEU A 238 20.26 -9.37 -12.13
N ALA A 239 20.39 -8.18 -11.54
CA ALA A 239 21.20 -7.11 -12.09
C ALA A 239 21.69 -6.20 -10.97
N THR A 240 22.89 -5.67 -11.16
CA THR A 240 23.49 -4.65 -10.29
C THR A 240 23.84 -3.46 -11.16
N TYR A 241 23.63 -2.26 -10.66
CA TYR A 241 23.95 -1.01 -11.36
C TYR A 241 24.74 -0.12 -10.41
N THR A 242 25.86 0.40 -10.88
CA THR A 242 26.65 1.37 -10.11
C THR A 242 26.26 2.78 -10.52
N LEU A 243 25.91 3.60 -9.53
CA LEU A 243 25.50 4.99 -9.72
C LEU A 243 26.51 5.93 -9.05
N ARG A 244 26.76 7.09 -9.65
CA ARG A 244 27.58 8.15 -9.09
C ARG A 244 26.82 9.47 -9.09
N VAL A 245 26.73 10.10 -7.93
CA VAL A 245 26.19 11.45 -7.77
C VAL A 245 27.36 12.41 -7.53
N PRO A 246 27.62 13.39 -8.41
CA PRO A 246 28.69 14.36 -8.21
C PRO A 246 28.40 15.25 -6.99
N ARG A 247 29.46 15.77 -6.38
CA ARG A 247 29.33 16.91 -5.45
C ARG A 247 29.06 18.15 -6.30
N ASN A 248 27.99 18.88 -6.00
CA ASN A 248 27.76 20.22 -6.54
C ASN A 248 28.73 21.23 -5.94
#